data_AF-A0A060BY56-F1
#
_entry.id   AF-A0A060BY56-F1
#
_cell.length_a   1.000
_cell.length_b   1.000
_cell.length_c   1.000
_cell.angle_alpha   90.00
_cell.angle_beta   90.00
_cell.angle_gamma   90.00
#
_symmetry.space_group_name_H-M   'P 1'
#
loop_
_entity.id
_entity.type
_entity.pdbx_description
1 polymer ?
#
loop_
_entity_poly.entity_id
_entity_poly.type
_entity_poly.pdbx_seq_one_letter_code
_entity_poly.pdbx_strand_id
1 'polypeptide(L)' 'MTQSVIDAVVDADVRCILNKGWSERLGGESGLEIELPPQIYNSGSLPHDWLFPQIDAAVHHGGSGTTGATLRAGL' A
#
# COMPACT_ATOMS: atom_id res chain seq x y z
N MET A 1 13.46 -0.80 3.15
CA MET A 1 12.05 -1.15 3.46
C MET A 1 11.27 -1.50 2.20
N THR A 2 11.29 -0.66 1.15
CA THR A 2 10.59 -0.94 -0.12
C THR A 2 10.98 -2.29 -0.75
N GLN A 3 12.28 -2.63 -0.78
CA GLN A 3 12.73 -3.93 -1.31
C GLN A 3 12.11 -5.11 -0.55
N SER A 4 12.07 -5.07 0.79
CA SER A 4 11.46 -6.13 1.59
C SER A 4 9.96 -6.29 1.32
N VAL A 5 9.25 -5.19 1.01
CA VAL A 5 7.84 -5.27 0.60
C VAL A 5 7.72 -5.90 -0.79
N ILE A 6 8.60 -5.55 -1.71
CA ILE A 6 8.66 -6.15 -3.05
C ILE A 6 8.89 -7.67 -2.94
N ASP A 7 9.93 -8.08 -2.22
CA ASP A 7 10.28 -9.49 -2.03
C ASP A 7 9.12 -10.25 -1.39
N ALA A 8 8.51 -9.70 -0.33
CA ALA A 8 7.38 -10.34 0.34
C ALA A 8 6.15 -10.52 -0.58
N VAL A 9 5.85 -9.54 -1.44
CA VAL A 9 4.73 -9.64 -2.39
C VAL A 9 4.99 -10.70 -3.45
N VAL A 10 6.22 -10.76 -3.97
CA VAL A 10 6.62 -11.76 -4.97
C VAL A 10 6.64 -13.16 -4.37
N ASP A 11 7.23 -13.33 -3.18
CA ASP A 11 7.31 -14.61 -2.48
C ASP A 11 5.93 -15.14 -2.07
N ALA A 12 5.01 -14.24 -1.71
CA ALA A 12 3.64 -14.59 -1.36
C ALA A 12 2.72 -14.83 -2.57
N ASP A 13 3.17 -14.55 -3.80
CA ASP A 13 2.37 -14.61 -5.04
C ASP A 13 1.04 -13.85 -4.96
N VAL A 14 1.08 -12.64 -4.40
CA VAL A 14 -0.09 -11.76 -4.26
C VAL A 14 0.04 -10.50 -5.10
N ARG A 15 -1.07 -9.78 -5.27
CA ARG A 15 -1.08 -8.43 -5.84
C ARG A 15 -1.10 -7.39 -4.73
N CYS A 16 -0.35 -6.31 -4.91
CA CYS A 16 -0.23 -5.26 -3.91
C CYS A 16 -0.60 -3.90 -4.50
N ILE A 17 -1.49 -3.19 -3.81
CA ILE A 17 -1.70 -1.76 -4.03
C ILE A 17 -0.84 -1.05 -2.99
N LEU A 18 0.27 -0.47 -3.45
CA LEU A 18 1.17 0.25 -2.59
C LEU A 18 0.70 1.71 -2.49
N ASN A 19 0.30 2.14 -1.29
CA ASN A 19 0.03 3.55 -1.02
C ASN A 19 1.35 4.23 -0.65
N LYS A 20 1.90 5.05 -1.54
CA LYS A 20 3.05 5.88 -1.18
C LYS A 20 2.63 6.91 -0.14
N GLY A 21 3.16 6.76 1.07
CA GLY A 21 2.93 7.68 2.18
C GLY A 21 3.44 9.10 1.89
N TRP A 22 3.31 9.96 2.90
CA TRP A 22 3.55 11.41 2.93
C TRP A 22 4.84 11.95 2.26
N SER A 23 5.82 11.08 1.97
CA SER A 23 7.10 11.39 1.34
C SER A 23 6.98 12.13 0.00
N GLU A 24 5.94 11.86 -0.80
CA GLU A 24 5.69 12.61 -2.05
C GLU A 24 5.11 14.02 -1.82
N ARG A 25 4.46 14.29 -0.67
CA ARG A 25 3.91 15.63 -0.39
C ARG A 25 4.99 16.68 -0.08
N LEU A 26 6.24 16.26 0.15
CA LEU A 26 7.36 17.15 0.48
C LEU A 26 8.16 17.61 -0.76
N GLY A 27 7.69 17.32 -1.98
CA GLY A 27 8.21 17.97 -3.20
C GLY A 27 9.64 17.61 -3.59
N GLY A 28 10.19 16.50 -3.08
CA GLY A 28 11.43 15.93 -3.59
C GLY A 28 11.10 14.95 -4.72
N GLU A 29 11.76 15.10 -5.87
CA GLU A 29 11.79 14.09 -6.93
C GLU A 29 12.40 12.79 -6.38
N SER A 30 11.58 12.01 -5.69
CA SER A 30 11.88 10.65 -5.30
C SER A 30 11.03 9.73 -6.17
N GLY A 31 11.33 9.79 -7.47
CA GLY A 31 11.08 8.65 -8.33
C GLY A 31 11.63 7.42 -7.61
N LEU A 32 10.87 6.33 -7.59
CA LEU A 32 11.39 5.09 -7.02
C LEU A 32 12.68 4.79 -7.80
N GLU A 33 13.84 4.78 -7.12
CA GLU A 33 15.08 4.25 -7.70
C GLU A 33 14.94 2.77 -8.08
N ILE A 34 13.87 2.13 -7.61
CA ILE A 34 13.57 0.71 -7.77
C ILE A 34 12.37 0.55 -8.71
N GLU A 35 12.59 -0.12 -9.84
CA GLU A 35 11.53 -0.55 -10.74
C GLU A 35 10.60 -1.53 -10.01
N LEU A 36 9.30 -1.22 -9.96
CA LEU A 36 8.33 -2.08 -9.31
C LEU A 36 7.93 -3.23 -10.23
N PRO A 37 7.80 -4.46 -9.70
CA PRO A 37 7.33 -5.59 -10.49
C PRO A 37 5.83 -5.43 -10.82
N PRO A 38 5.32 -6.13 -11.85
CA PRO A 38 3.96 -5.94 -12.37
C PRO A 38 2.83 -6.32 -11.38
N GLN A 39 3.14 -7.05 -10.31
CA GLN A 39 2.21 -7.39 -9.23
C GLN A 39 1.93 -6.22 -8.29
N ILE A 40 2.77 -5.17 -8.32
CA ILE A 40 2.69 -4.02 -7.41
C ILE A 40 2.22 -2.79 -8.19
N TYR A 41 1.00 -2.37 -7.89
CA TYR A 41 0.47 -1.12 -8.39
C TYR A 41 0.77 0.00 -7.40
N ASN A 42 1.62 0.95 -7.81
CA ASN A 42 1.90 2.14 -7.03
C ASN A 42 0.75 3.14 -7.17
N SER A 43 0.05 3.37 -6.06
CA SER A 43 -1.06 4.30 -5.94
C SER A 43 -0.69 5.49 -5.06
N GLY A 44 -1.32 6.64 -5.32
CA GLY A 44 -1.32 7.78 -4.42
C GLY A 44 -2.40 7.65 -3.35
N SER A 45 -3.16 8.72 -3.16
CA SER A 45 -4.30 8.72 -2.25
C SER A 45 -5.35 7.69 -2.68
N LEU A 46 -5.83 6.87 -1.74
CA LEU A 46 -6.79 5.80 -1.99
C LEU A 46 -8.15 6.09 -1.30
N PRO A 47 -9.29 5.85 -1.97
CA PRO A 47 -10.60 5.92 -1.33
C PRO A 47 -10.86 4.62 -0.54
N HIS A 48 -10.50 4.60 0.74
CA HIS A 48 -10.59 3.39 1.58
C HIS A 48 -12.00 2.78 1.62
N ASP A 49 -13.05 3.59 1.71
CA ASP A 49 -14.44 3.10 1.76
C ASP A 49 -14.85 2.31 0.52
N TRP A 50 -14.28 2.65 -0.65
CA TRP A 50 -14.50 1.92 -1.89
C TRP A 50 -13.53 0.75 -2.04
N LEU A 51 -12.26 0.94 -1.68
CA LEU A 51 -11.21 -0.04 -1.94
C LEU A 51 -11.26 -1.22 -0.95
N PHE A 52 -11.43 -0.95 0.33
CA PHE A 52 -11.28 -1.98 1.38
C PHE A 52 -12.25 -3.15 1.23
N PRO A 53 -13.51 -2.97 0.81
CA PRO A 53 -14.40 -4.09 0.52
C PRO A 53 -13.97 -4.99 -0.66
N GLN A 54 -12.95 -4.60 -1.43
CA GLN A 54 -12.48 -5.29 -2.64
C GLN A 54 -11.09 -5.91 -2.49
N ILE A 55 -10.48 -5.87 -1.29
CA ILE A 55 -9.17 -6.45 -1.03
C ILE A 55 -9.27 -7.53 0.05
N ASP A 56 -8.31 -8.44 0.07
CA ASP A 56 -8.30 -9.55 1.03
C ASP A 56 -7.60 -9.21 2.35
N ALA A 57 -6.70 -8.24 2.34
CA ALA A 57 -5.91 -7.85 3.51
C ALA A 57 -5.40 -6.41 3.40
N ALA A 58 -5.15 -5.77 4.56
CA ALA A 58 -4.52 -4.46 4.65
C ALA A 58 -3.33 -4.49 5.60
N VAL A 59 -2.16 -4.04 5.13
CA VAL A 59 -0.96 -3.86 5.96
C VAL A 59 -0.76 -2.37 6.20
N HIS A 60 -0.80 -1.93 7.45
CA HIS A 60 -0.61 -0.54 7.84
C HIS A 60 0.13 -0.43 9.19
N HIS A 61 0.65 0.74 9.51
CA HIS A 61 1.45 0.97 10.72
C HIS A 61 0.65 1.00 12.04
N GLY A 62 -0.62 0.61 12.04
CA GLY A 62 -1.48 0.70 13.23
C GLY A 62 -2.03 2.09 13.58
N GLY A 63 -2.08 3.06 12.66
CA GLY A 63 -2.72 4.36 12.91
C GLY A 63 -4.21 4.20 13.23
N SER A 64 -4.74 4.97 14.19
CA SER A 64 -6.12 4.80 14.67
C SER A 64 -7.17 4.92 13.57
N GLY A 65 -6.99 5.85 12.63
CA GLY A 65 -7.91 6.06 11.50
C GLY A 65 -7.95 4.88 10.52
N THR A 66 -6.79 4.41 10.08
CA THR A 66 -6.67 3.25 9.17
C THR A 66 -7.09 1.96 9.86
N THR A 67 -6.71 1.75 11.12
CA THR A 67 -7.15 0.60 11.92
C THR A 67 -8.67 0.54 12.04
N GLY A 68 -9.32 1.68 12.34
CA GLY A 68 -10.77 1.74 12.39
C GLY A 68 -11.42 1.47 11.02
N ALA A 69 -10.80 1.92 9.93
CA ALA A 69 -11.31 1.70 8.58
C ALA A 69 -11.19 0.23 8.14
N THR A 70 -10.08 -0.44 8.42
CA THR A 70 -9.87 -1.87 8.11
C THR A 70 -10.83 -2.75 8.91
N LEU A 71 -10.95 -2.51 10.22
CA LEU A 71 -11.91 -3.23 11.08
C LEU A 71 -13.36 -3.05 10.61
N ARG A 72 -13.76 -1.85 10.19
CA ARG A 72 -15.11 -1.61 9.65
C ARG A 72 -15.35 -2.35 8.33
N ALA A 73 -14.30 -2.56 7.53
CA ALA A 73 -14.37 -3.29 6.27
C ALA A 73 -14.28 -4.82 6.44
N GLY A 74 -13.98 -5.31 7.65
CA GLY A 74 -13.80 -6.74 7.91
C GLY A 74 -12.44 -7.29 7.43
N LEU A 75 -11.43 -6.42 7.36
CA LEU A 75 -10.04 -6.73 7.02
C LEU A 75 -9.17 -6.97 8.27
#